data_AF-A0AAN8FK39-F1
#
_entry.id   AF-A0AAN8FK39-F1
#
_cell.length_a   1.000
_cell.length_b   1.000
_cell.length_c   1.000
_cell.angle_alpha   90.00
_cell.angle_beta   90.00
_cell.angle_gamma   90.00
#
_symmetry.space_group_name_H-M   'P 1'
#
loop_
_entity.id
_entity.type
_entity.pdbx_description
1 polymer ?
#
loop_
_entity_poly.entity_id
_entity_poly.type
_entity_poly.pdbx_seq_one_letter_code
_entity_poly.pdbx_strand_id
1 'polypeptide(L)'
;MCALSDEYGRRPITLICLFTAFICHVLASIAPNYYIFISLRFFIGASSDTFYSVRTTLTCELLPSRSRAWITVIQNIAWVSGMFWVGILSLFIHEWRLMYFACAAPGILAILYYL
;
A
#
# COMPACT_ATOMS: atom_id res chain seq x y z
N MET A 1 -8.41 -7.66 -9.88
CA MET A 1 -7.51 -6.59 -10.39
C MET A 1 -6.19 -7.13 -10.96
N CYS A 2 -5.69 -8.30 -10.55
CA CYS A 2 -4.50 -8.92 -11.20
C CYS A 2 -4.69 -9.19 -12.70
N ALA A 3 -5.84 -9.74 -13.13
CA ALA A 3 -6.11 -9.94 -14.56
C ALA A 3 -6.05 -8.63 -15.37
N LEU A 4 -6.46 -7.51 -14.76
CA LEU A 4 -6.38 -6.19 -15.37
C LEU A 4 -4.91 -5.71 -15.50
N SER A 5 -4.04 -6.12 -14.56
CA SER A 5 -2.60 -5.81 -14.55
C SER A 5 -1.84 -6.46 -15.68
N ASP A 6 -2.30 -7.61 -16.15
CA ASP A 6 -1.67 -8.32 -17.25
C ASP A 6 -2.09 -7.75 -18.61
N GLU A 7 -3.26 -7.09 -18.71
CA GLU A 7 -3.73 -6.44 -19.95
C GLU A 7 -3.24 -4.99 -20.15
N TYR A 8 -3.25 -4.15 -19.10
CA TYR A 8 -3.02 -2.70 -19.23
C TYR A 8 -1.58 -2.24 -18.91
N GLY A 9 -0.70 -3.18 -18.56
CA GLY A 9 0.68 -2.90 -18.15
C GLY A 9 0.83 -2.63 -16.65
N ARG A 10 1.95 -3.09 -16.08
CA ARG A 10 2.13 -3.21 -14.62
C ARG A 10 2.42 -1.90 -13.89
N ARG A 11 3.04 -0.92 -14.56
CA ARG A 11 3.32 0.42 -14.00
C ARG A 11 2.05 1.25 -13.71
N PRO A 12 1.14 1.48 -14.67
CA PRO A 12 -0.04 2.32 -14.44
C PRO A 12 -0.97 1.74 -13.37
N ILE A 13 -1.10 0.42 -13.29
CA ILE A 13 -1.98 -0.22 -12.29
C ILE A 13 -1.40 -0.14 -10.88
N THR A 14 -0.08 -0.20 -10.74
CA THR A 14 0.59 0.06 -9.45
C THR A 14 0.31 1.48 -8.97
N LEU A 15 0.36 2.47 -9.86
CA LEU A 15 0.03 3.86 -9.56
C LEU A 15 -1.45 4.04 -9.18
N ILE A 16 -2.38 3.47 -9.95
CA ILE A 16 -3.82 3.57 -9.66
C ILE A 16 -4.14 2.95 -8.29
N CYS A 17 -3.56 1.79 -7.96
CA CYS A 17 -3.74 1.17 -6.65
C CYS A 17 -3.19 2.06 -5.52
N LEU A 18 -2.02 2.67 -5.73
CA LEU A 18 -1.39 3.56 -4.75
C LEU A 18 -2.25 4.83 -4.52
N PHE A 19 -2.72 5.46 -5.60
CA PHE A 19 -3.62 6.62 -5.52
C PHE A 19 -4.94 6.28 -4.84
N THR A 20 -5.56 5.15 -5.21
CA THR A 20 -6.82 4.72 -4.61
C THR A 20 -6.66 4.44 -3.12
N ALA A 21 -5.60 3.71 -2.74
CA ALA A 21 -5.31 3.44 -1.34
C ALA A 21 -5.08 4.74 -0.55
N PHE A 22 -4.31 5.68 -1.10
CA PHE A 22 -4.03 6.96 -0.45
C PHE A 22 -5.31 7.79 -0.24
N ILE A 23 -6.13 7.96 -1.28
CA ILE A 23 -7.40 8.69 -1.20
C ILE A 23 -8.31 8.05 -0.17
N CYS A 24 -8.45 6.72 -0.19
CA CYS A 24 -9.29 6.03 0.78
C CYS A 24 -8.76 6.17 2.22
N HIS A 25 -7.44 6.20 2.45
CA HIS A 25 -6.84 6.43 3.76
C HIS A 25 -7.14 7.84 4.30
N VAL A 26 -7.05 8.87 3.45
CA VAL A 26 -7.38 10.25 3.84
C VAL A 26 -8.88 10.38 4.12
N LEU A 27 -9.73 9.82 3.27
CA LEU A 27 -11.18 9.81 3.46
C LEU A 27 -11.59 9.04 4.73
N ALA A 28 -10.87 7.95 5.07
CA ALA A 28 -11.12 7.19 6.29
C ALA A 28 -10.82 7.99 7.56
N SER A 29 -9.83 8.89 7.52
CA SER A 29 -9.51 9.78 8.64
C SER A 29 -10.62 10.81 8.93
N ILE A 30 -11.36 11.23 7.91
CA ILE A 30 -12.40 12.28 8.00
C ILE A 30 -13.81 11.64 8.04
N ALA A 31 -13.92 10.31 7.99
CA ALA A 31 -15.18 9.61 7.88
C ALA A 31 -16.16 10.03 9.00
N PRO A 32 -17.36 10.56 8.65
CA PRO A 32 -18.36 11.01 9.63
C PRO A 32 -19.25 9.88 10.13
N ASN A 33 -19.28 8.74 9.43
CA ASN A 33 -20.20 7.64 9.71
C ASN A 33 -19.48 6.28 9.61
N TYR A 34 -19.89 5.32 10.43
CA TYR A 34 -19.28 3.98 10.53
C TYR A 34 -19.37 3.18 9.23
N TYR A 35 -20.50 3.28 8.52
CA TYR A 35 -20.69 2.59 7.24
C TYR A 35 -19.73 3.08 6.15
N ILE A 36 -19.47 4.39 6.10
CA ILE A 36 -18.49 4.96 5.16
C ILE A 36 -17.09 4.47 5.51
N PHE A 37 -16.76 4.41 6.80
CA PHE A 37 -15.48 3.90 7.27
C PHE A 37 -15.26 2.42 6.88
N ILE A 38 -16.26 1.55 7.04
CA ILE A 38 -16.18 0.14 6.62
C ILE A 38 -15.97 0.02 5.11
N SER A 39 -16.76 0.74 4.31
CA SER A 39 -16.64 0.69 2.85
C SER A 39 -15.26 1.14 2.40
N LEU A 40 -14.73 2.23 2.97
CA LEU A 40 -13.37 2.69 2.70
C LEU A 40 -12.33 1.65 3.12
N ARG A 41 -12.51 0.97 4.26
CA ARG A 41 -11.63 -0.12 4.71
C ARG A 41 -11.61 -1.29 3.74
N PHE A 42 -12.74 -1.63 3.13
CA PHE A 42 -12.82 -2.66 2.11
C PHE A 42 -11.97 -2.27 0.88
N PHE A 43 -12.10 -1.04 0.40
CA PHE A 43 -11.30 -0.55 -0.74
C PHE A 43 -9.80 -0.50 -0.42
N ILE A 44 -9.42 -0.02 0.77
CA ILE A 44 -8.02 -0.02 1.23
C ILE A 44 -7.45 -1.44 1.20
N GLY A 45 -8.19 -2.42 1.72
CA GLY A 45 -7.77 -3.83 1.72
C GLY A 45 -7.58 -4.37 0.30
N ALA A 46 -8.57 -4.16 -0.57
CA ALA A 46 -8.52 -4.62 -1.96
C ALA A 46 -7.35 -3.99 -2.76
N SER A 47 -7.09 -2.69 -2.58
CA SER A 47 -5.98 -1.99 -3.23
C SER A 47 -4.62 -2.45 -2.68
N SER A 48 -4.50 -2.68 -1.38
CA SER A 48 -3.25 -3.10 -0.74
C SER A 48 -2.82 -4.50 -1.18
N ASP A 49 -3.76 -5.45 -1.23
CA ASP A 49 -3.51 -6.82 -1.69
C ASP A 49 -3.11 -6.85 -3.17
N THR A 50 -3.84 -6.10 -4.00
CA THR A 50 -3.53 -5.96 -5.43
C THR A 50 -2.12 -5.37 -5.64
N PHE A 51 -1.76 -4.32 -4.90
CA PHE A 51 -0.44 -3.71 -4.99
C PHE A 51 0.69 -4.70 -4.64
N TYR A 52 0.50 -5.52 -3.60
CA TYR A 52 1.47 -6.54 -3.22
C TYR A 52 1.64 -7.62 -4.31
N SER A 53 0.52 -8.11 -4.85
CA SER A 53 0.52 -9.13 -5.91
C SER A 53 1.17 -8.63 -7.21
N VAL A 54 0.84 -7.41 -7.66
CA VAL A 54 1.43 -6.83 -8.87
C VAL A 54 2.93 -6.57 -8.69
N ARG A 55 3.36 -6.08 -7.53
CA ARG A 55 4.79 -5.83 -7.26
C ARG A 55 5.62 -7.11 -7.26
N THR A 56 5.16 -8.15 -6.56
CA THR A 56 5.87 -9.43 -6.51
C THR A 56 6.02 -10.04 -7.91
N THR A 57 4.98 -9.95 -8.74
CA THR A 57 5.04 -10.44 -10.12
C THR A 57 6.00 -9.61 -10.98
N LEU A 58 5.98 -8.27 -10.86
CA LEU A 58 6.90 -7.38 -11.58
C LEU A 58 8.37 -7.63 -11.21
N THR A 59 8.63 -7.88 -9.92
CA THR A 59 9.96 -8.24 -9.43
C THR A 59 10.45 -9.55 -10.05
N CYS A 60 9.57 -10.55 -10.17
CA CYS A 60 9.90 -11.83 -10.81
C CYS A 60 10.23 -11.71 -12.30
N GLU A 61 9.68 -10.70 -12.99
CA GLU A 61 9.96 -10.41 -14.41
C GLU A 61 11.24 -9.62 -14.62
N LEU A 62 11.55 -8.64 -13.75
CA LEU A 62 12.74 -7.81 -13.89
C LEU A 62 14.04 -8.54 -13.52
N LEU A 63 13.97 -9.54 -12.63
CA LEU A 63 15.16 -10.09 -11.98
C LEU A 63 15.41 -11.57 -12.36
N PRO A 64 16.66 -11.94 -12.64
CA PRO A 64 17.03 -13.30 -12.99
C PRO A 64 16.79 -14.27 -11.82
N SER A 65 16.48 -15.53 -12.12
CA SER A 65 16.05 -16.55 -11.15
C SER A 65 16.98 -16.73 -9.94
N ARG A 66 18.27 -16.43 -10.09
CA ARG A 66 19.30 -16.57 -9.05
C ARG A 66 19.20 -15.52 -7.93
N SER A 67 18.64 -14.35 -8.20
CA SER A 67 18.48 -13.27 -7.20
C SER A 67 17.10 -13.23 -6.54
N ARG A 68 16.15 -14.06 -6.98
CA ARG A 68 14.76 -14.08 -6.47
C ARG A 68 14.67 -14.23 -4.96
N ALA A 69 15.45 -15.15 -4.38
CA ALA A 69 15.47 -15.38 -2.93
C ALA A 69 15.86 -14.12 -2.14
N TRP A 70 16.89 -13.39 -2.59
CA TRP A 70 17.33 -12.15 -1.95
C TRP A 70 16.27 -11.06 -2.00
N ILE A 71 15.54 -10.95 -3.11
CA ILE A 71 14.53 -9.91 -3.24
C ILE A 71 13.30 -10.20 -2.38
N THR A 72 12.90 -11.47 -2.28
CA THR A 72 11.86 -11.87 -1.34
C THR A 72 12.25 -11.53 0.10
N VAL A 73 13.52 -11.69 0.49
CA VAL A 73 14.01 -11.28 1.82
C VAL A 73 13.90 -9.77 2.00
N ILE A 74 14.36 -8.97 1.02
CA ILE A 74 14.27 -7.50 1.08
C ILE A 74 12.80 -7.04 1.19
N GLN A 75 11.89 -7.67 0.44
CA GLN A 75 10.46 -7.39 0.50
C GLN A 75 9.87 -7.68 1.90
N ASN A 76 10.28 -8.80 2.53
CA ASN A 76 9.87 -9.13 3.89
C ASN A 76 10.41 -8.13 4.91
N ILE A 77 11.68 -7.73 4.79
CA ILE A 77 12.28 -6.71 5.66
C ILE A 77 11.52 -5.39 5.52
N ALA A 78 11.19 -4.98 4.30
CA ALA A 78 10.39 -3.78 4.06
C ALA A 78 9.00 -3.88 4.70
N TRP A 79 8.33 -5.04 4.60
CA TRP A 79 7.02 -5.25 5.24
C TRP A 79 7.10 -5.17 6.77
N VAL A 80 8.09 -5.84 7.38
CA VAL A 80 8.32 -5.81 8.82
C VAL A 80 8.65 -4.39 9.30
N SER A 81 9.48 -3.64 8.55
CA SER A 81 9.77 -2.24 8.88
C SER A 81 8.51 -1.36 8.86
N GLY A 82 7.56 -1.63 7.95
CA GLY A 82 6.27 -0.96 7.93
C GLY A 82 5.44 -1.25 9.19
N MET A 83 5.46 -2.49 9.68
CA MET A 83 4.81 -2.82 10.94
C MET A 83 5.47 -2.15 12.15
N PHE A 84 6.79 -2.10 12.19
CA PHE A 84 7.52 -1.33 13.22
C PHE A 84 7.14 0.15 13.18
N TRP A 85 7.05 0.76 11.99
CA TRP A 85 6.63 2.15 11.84
C TRP A 85 5.23 2.40 12.43
N VAL A 86 4.26 1.54 12.11
CA VAL A 86 2.90 1.64 12.68
C VAL A 86 2.92 1.43 14.20
N GLY A 87 3.72 0.50 14.70
CA GLY A 87 3.88 0.26 16.14
C GLY A 87 4.44 1.47 16.88
N ILE A 88 5.47 2.12 16.32
CA ILE A 88 6.04 3.36 16.86
C ILE A 88 5.00 4.48 16.86
N LEU A 89 4.27 4.67 15.74
CA LEU A 89 3.22 5.67 15.65
C LEU A 89 2.11 5.45 16.69
N SER A 90 1.77 4.20 17.00
CA SER A 90 0.78 3.86 18.02
C SER A 90 1.18 4.27 19.44
N LEU A 91 2.48 4.47 19.73
CA LEU A 91 2.95 4.94 21.03
C LEU A 91 2.75 6.45 21.21
N PHE A 92 2.80 7.21 20.12
CA PHE A 92 2.67 8.67 20.14
C PHE A 92 1.24 9.15 19.87
N ILE A 93 0.50 8.43 19.04
CA ILE A 93 -0.84 8.82 18.57
C ILE A 93 -1.88 7.84 19.12
N HIS A 94 -2.67 8.30 20.08
CA HIS A 94 -3.77 7.52 20.66
C HIS A 94 -5.09 7.72 19.90
N GLU A 95 -5.18 8.79 19.10
CA GLU A 95 -6.34 9.09 18.25
C GLU A 95 -6.27 8.29 16.94
N TRP A 96 -7.17 7.32 16.79
CA TRP A 96 -7.20 6.43 15.63
C TRP A 96 -7.31 7.20 14.30
N ARG A 97 -7.98 8.35 14.28
CA ARG A 97 -8.11 9.21 13.09
C ARG A 97 -6.75 9.77 12.63
N LEU A 98 -5.99 10.35 13.55
CA LEU A 98 -4.66 10.89 13.27
C LEU A 98 -3.68 9.79 12.85
N MET A 99 -3.86 8.58 13.38
CA MET A 99 -3.06 7.42 13.00
C MET A 99 -3.27 7.02 11.53
N TYR A 100 -4.50 7.10 11.00
CA TYR A 100 -4.76 6.87 9.57
C TYR A 100 -4.12 7.94 8.67
N PHE A 101 -4.09 9.20 9.11
CA PHE A 101 -3.41 10.28 8.40
C PHE A 101 -1.89 10.09 8.41
N ALA A 102 -1.30 9.75 9.56
CA ALA A 102 0.13 9.48 9.70
C ALA A 102 0.58 8.27 8.88
N CYS A 103 -0.24 7.23 8.78
CA CYS A 103 0.01 6.07 7.91
C CYS A 103 -0.05 6.40 6.41
N ALA A 104 -0.76 7.47 6.02
CA ALA A 104 -0.84 7.90 4.63
C ALA A 104 0.40 8.69 4.17
N ALA A 105 1.17 9.26 5.09
CA ALA A 105 2.38 10.06 4.80
C ALA A 105 3.43 9.33 3.93
N PRO A 106 3.84 8.07 4.19
CA PRO A 106 4.75 7.37 3.30
C PRO A 106 4.16 7.10 1.91
N GLY A 107 2.83 7.02 1.79
CA GLY A 107 2.14 6.92 0.51
C GLY A 107 2.35 8.14 -0.39
N ILE A 108 2.41 9.34 0.21
CA ILE A 108 2.69 10.60 -0.50
C ILE A 108 4.10 10.58 -1.11
N LEU A 109 5.10 10.14 -0.33
CA LEU A 109 6.48 10.01 -0.80
C LEU A 109 6.60 9.02 -1.95
N ALA A 110 5.86 7.91 -1.89
CA ALA A 110 5.83 6.94 -2.98
C ALA A 110 5.20 7.53 -4.25
N ILE A 111 4.11 8.31 -4.13
CA ILE A 111 3.50 8.99 -5.28
C ILE A 111 4.48 10.00 -5.89
N LEU A 112 5.17 10.80 -5.07
CA LEU A 112 6.15 11.79 -5.52
C LEU A 112 7.38 11.16 -6.20
N TYR A 113 7.81 9.98 -5.76
CA TYR A 113 8.94 9.27 -6.39
C TYR A 113 8.59 8.70 -7.78
N TYR A 114 7.31 8.39 -8.02
CA TYR A 114 6.86 7.80 -9.28
C TYR A 114 6.31 8.83 -10.29
N LEU A 115 6.13 10.09 -9.89
CA LEU A 115 5.80 11.22 -10.76
C LEU A 115 7.05 11.68 -11.52
#